data_AF-A0A1M5F9E9-F1
#
_entry.id   AF-A0A1M5F9E9-F1
#
_cell.length_a   1.000
_cell.length_b   1.000
_cell.length_c   1.000
_cell.angle_alpha   90.00
_cell.angle_beta   90.00
_cell.angle_gamma   90.00
#
_symmetry.space_group_name_H-M   'P 1'
#
loop_
_entity.id
_entity.type
_entity.pdbx_description
1 polymer ?
#
loop_
_entity_poly.entity_id
_entity_poly.type
_entity_poly.pdbx_seq_one_letter_code
_entity_poly.pdbx_strand_id
1 'polypeptide(L)'
;MAKQTGYIKATGKVDGDTNFYYDELWGYLVRMLPGVDSKRFWKDPAFEGSRRSAQRFGTGNIMSSIIYRFVPTKRRYRHLFKQVRTIAIVGLKQGMAKGEVFTALYNFLSEQKRISLTGEQFTLLLSSFEEELESRLKEPKREKEKEMKNKLNIKVEAPLTAEDTEYFQLYMEDYDWKIKFEGDFPTDYQIPLFLLKHVA
;
A
#
# COMPACT_ATOMS: atom_id res chain seq x y z
N MET A 1 7.47 3.69 25.64
CA MET A 1 8.00 3.94 24.29
C MET A 1 9.25 4.80 24.42
N ALA A 2 10.27 4.55 23.61
CA ALA A 2 11.51 5.33 23.67
C ALA A 2 11.23 6.76 23.19
N LYS A 3 11.47 7.75 24.06
CA LYS A 3 11.33 9.17 23.75
C LYS A 3 12.62 9.68 23.11
N GLN A 4 12.50 10.57 22.13
CA GLN A 4 13.66 11.25 21.57
C GLN A 4 14.12 12.36 22.53
N THR A 5 15.38 12.31 22.97
CA THR A 5 16.00 13.31 23.86
C THR A 5 16.80 14.33 23.06
N GLY A 6 17.00 15.54 23.61
CA GLY A 6 17.77 16.62 22.94
C GLY A 6 16.94 17.53 22.05
N TYR A 7 17.59 18.53 21.45
CA TYR A 7 16.97 19.59 20.64
C TYR A 7 16.84 19.26 19.15
N ILE A 8 17.35 18.10 18.74
CA ILE A 8 17.23 17.57 17.39
C ILE A 8 16.17 16.47 17.43
N LYS A 9 15.05 16.68 16.73
CA LYS A 9 13.92 15.76 16.66
C LYS A 9 13.79 15.22 15.25
N ALA A 10 13.63 13.92 15.12
CA ALA A 10 13.44 13.26 13.83
C ALA A 10 12.00 12.76 13.66
N THR A 11 11.54 12.75 12.41
CA THR A 11 10.33 12.03 11.98
C THR A 11 10.62 11.34 10.66
N GLY A 12 10.12 10.13 10.48
CA GLY A 12 10.37 9.33 9.28
C GLY A 12 10.89 7.94 9.61
N LYS A 13 11.35 7.25 8.57
CA LYS A 13 11.75 5.85 8.65
C LYS A 13 13.15 5.69 8.09
N VAL A 14 13.98 4.96 8.84
CA VAL A 14 15.36 4.64 8.49
C VAL A 14 15.67 3.20 8.84
N ASP A 15 16.70 2.65 8.20
CA ASP A 15 17.27 1.34 8.51
C ASP A 15 16.24 0.20 8.51
N GLY A 16 15.24 0.33 7.64
CA GLY A 16 14.28 -0.74 7.31
C GLY A 16 13.13 -0.91 8.30
N ASP A 17 13.33 -0.76 9.60
CA ASP A 17 12.30 -0.94 10.62
C ASP A 17 12.27 0.15 11.70
N THR A 18 13.29 1.00 11.82
CA THR A 18 13.28 2.09 12.80
C THR A 18 12.42 3.24 12.31
N ASN A 19 11.42 3.61 13.10
CA ASN A 19 10.44 4.63 12.76
C ASN A 19 10.35 5.70 13.85
N PHE A 20 10.71 6.92 13.49
CA PHE A 20 10.60 8.13 14.27
C PHE A 20 9.28 8.83 13.96
N TYR A 21 8.53 9.25 14.97
CA TYR A 21 7.23 9.89 14.79
C TYR A 21 6.87 10.82 15.94
N TYR A 22 5.91 11.71 15.69
CA TYR A 22 5.32 12.58 16.70
C TYR A 22 3.97 12.03 17.15
N ASP A 23 3.71 12.07 18.44
CA ASP A 23 2.44 11.75 19.08
C ASP A 23 1.99 12.95 19.91
N GLU A 24 0.72 13.33 19.81
CA GLU A 24 0.19 14.53 20.49
C GLU A 24 0.27 14.43 22.02
N LEU A 25 0.16 13.23 22.59
CA LEU A 25 0.17 13.01 24.03
C LEU A 25 1.59 12.79 24.57
N TRP A 26 2.46 12.17 23.78
CA TRP A 26 3.77 11.69 24.23
C TRP A 26 4.98 12.39 23.59
N GLY A 27 4.75 13.25 22.59
CA GLY A 27 5.77 14.00 21.88
C GLY A 27 6.53 13.17 20.85
N TYR A 28 7.81 13.48 20.64
CA TYR A 28 8.67 12.78 19.68
C TYR A 28 9.13 11.42 20.22
N LEU A 29 8.77 10.36 19.49
CA LEU A 29 8.99 8.96 19.85
C LEU A 29 9.79 8.23 18.77
N VAL A 30 10.38 7.10 19.15
CA VAL A 30 10.98 6.12 18.24
C VAL A 30 10.50 4.71 18.59
N ARG A 31 10.27 3.91 17.55
CA ARG A 31 9.99 2.48 17.69
C ARG A 31 10.60 1.70 16.54
N MET A 32 10.98 0.45 16.81
CA MET A 32 11.11 -0.53 15.73
C MET A 32 9.70 -0.96 15.30
N LEU A 33 9.40 -0.85 14.02
CA LEU A 33 8.16 -1.32 13.45
C LEU A 33 8.16 -2.85 13.50
N PRO A 34 7.21 -3.48 14.23
CA PRO A 34 7.02 -4.91 14.12
C PRO A 34 6.54 -5.19 12.69
N GLY A 35 7.44 -5.71 11.85
CA GLY A 35 7.20 -5.91 10.43
C GLY A 35 7.45 -7.36 10.04
N VAL A 36 6.43 -8.00 9.49
CA VAL A 36 6.65 -9.17 8.63
C VAL A 36 7.12 -8.62 7.30
N ASP A 37 8.39 -8.83 6.97
CA ASP A 37 8.90 -8.43 5.66
C ASP A 37 8.28 -9.30 4.55
N SER A 38 8.31 -8.80 3.31
CA SER A 38 7.72 -9.53 2.18
C SER A 38 8.36 -10.92 2.01
N LYS A 39 9.65 -11.06 2.32
CA LYS A 39 10.36 -12.35 2.23
C LYS A 39 9.75 -13.37 3.18
N ARG A 40 9.50 -12.99 4.44
CA ARG A 40 8.84 -13.82 5.44
C ARG A 40 7.41 -14.15 5.02
N PHE A 41 6.62 -13.19 4.55
CA PHE A 41 5.26 -13.45 4.08
C PHE A 41 5.19 -14.55 3.01
N TRP A 42 6.17 -14.61 2.09
CA TRP A 42 6.18 -15.61 1.02
C TRP A 42 6.73 -16.97 1.44
N LYS A 43 7.66 -17.02 2.41
CA LYS A 43 8.35 -18.26 2.80
C LYS A 43 7.76 -18.94 4.03
N ASP A 44 7.19 -18.18 4.96
CA ASP A 44 6.76 -18.68 6.26
C ASP A 44 5.41 -19.44 6.13
N PRO A 45 5.32 -20.71 6.57
CA PRO A 45 4.08 -21.51 6.53
C PRO A 45 2.91 -20.88 7.29
N ALA A 46 3.17 -20.08 8.34
CA ALA A 46 2.11 -19.43 9.12
C ALA A 46 1.22 -18.51 8.25
N PHE A 47 1.73 -18.01 7.12
CA PHE A 47 0.99 -17.14 6.20
C PHE A 47 0.31 -17.88 5.04
N GLU A 48 0.31 -19.22 5.01
CA GLU A 48 -0.28 -19.97 3.90
C GLU A 48 -1.77 -19.66 3.70
N GLY A 49 -2.56 -19.62 4.79
CA GLY A 49 -3.97 -19.24 4.73
C GLY A 49 -4.17 -17.83 4.16
N SER A 50 -3.31 -16.89 4.54
CA SER A 50 -3.31 -15.52 4.04
C SER A 50 -2.99 -15.46 2.54
N ARG A 51 -2.00 -16.23 2.06
CA ARG A 51 -1.66 -16.32 0.63
C ARG A 51 -2.82 -16.91 -0.18
N ARG A 52 -3.42 -18.01 0.27
CA ARG A 52 -4.61 -18.62 -0.37
C ARG A 52 -5.80 -17.64 -0.40
N SER A 53 -5.99 -16.86 0.65
CA SER A 53 -7.01 -15.80 0.66
C SER A 53 -6.70 -14.72 -0.36
N ALA A 54 -5.48 -14.15 -0.32
CA ALA A 54 -5.06 -13.09 -1.24
C ALA A 54 -5.17 -13.50 -2.71
N GLN A 55 -4.83 -14.74 -3.05
CA GLN A 55 -5.02 -15.29 -4.40
C GLN A 55 -6.50 -15.29 -4.80
N ARG A 56 -7.39 -15.82 -3.97
CA ARG A 56 -8.85 -15.81 -4.22
C ARG A 56 -9.39 -14.38 -4.38
N PHE A 57 -8.94 -13.43 -3.56
CA PHE A 57 -9.29 -12.02 -3.69
C PHE A 57 -8.84 -11.45 -5.05
N GLY A 58 -7.60 -11.74 -5.46
CA GLY A 58 -7.06 -11.33 -6.76
C GLY A 58 -7.89 -11.87 -7.92
N THR A 59 -8.10 -13.19 -7.97
CA THR A 59 -8.88 -13.86 -9.01
C THR A 59 -10.33 -13.35 -9.02
N GLY A 60 -11.00 -13.31 -7.87
CA GLY A 60 -12.40 -12.87 -7.77
C GLY A 60 -12.60 -11.42 -8.20
N ASN A 61 -11.65 -10.52 -7.91
CA ASN A 61 -11.66 -9.14 -8.40
C ASN A 61 -11.62 -9.07 -9.94
N ILE A 62 -10.73 -9.84 -10.56
CA ILE A 62 -10.59 -9.86 -12.02
C ILE A 62 -11.88 -10.38 -12.67
N MET A 63 -12.40 -11.53 -12.20
CA MET A 63 -13.65 -12.11 -12.70
C MET A 63 -14.82 -11.13 -12.59
N SER A 64 -14.92 -10.46 -11.45
CA SER A 64 -15.95 -9.44 -11.23
C SER A 64 -15.81 -8.28 -12.20
N SER A 65 -14.59 -7.80 -12.45
CA SER A 65 -14.34 -6.74 -13.43
C SER A 65 -14.71 -7.16 -14.86
N ILE A 66 -14.37 -8.39 -15.25
CA ILE A 66 -14.64 -8.95 -16.59
C ILE A 66 -16.14 -8.95 -16.86
N ILE A 67 -16.98 -9.40 -15.94
CA ILE A 67 -18.43 -9.42 -16.18
C ILE A 67 -19.08 -8.04 -15.98
N TYR A 68 -18.57 -7.23 -15.04
CA TYR A 68 -19.17 -5.95 -14.69
C TYR A 68 -19.08 -4.89 -15.81
N ARG A 69 -18.17 -5.07 -16.79
CA ARG A 69 -18.12 -4.20 -17.98
C ARG A 69 -19.42 -4.23 -18.79
N PHE A 70 -20.17 -5.33 -18.73
CA PHE A 70 -21.46 -5.49 -19.39
C PHE A 70 -22.65 -4.97 -18.57
N VAL A 71 -22.40 -4.35 -17.41
CA VAL A 71 -23.43 -3.66 -16.64
C VAL A 71 -23.49 -2.20 -17.12
N PRO A 72 -24.57 -1.74 -17.77
CA PRO A 72 -24.72 -0.36 -18.21
C PRO A 72 -24.60 0.61 -17.03
N THR A 73 -23.96 1.76 -17.24
CA THR A 73 -23.71 2.76 -16.19
C THR A 73 -24.98 3.18 -15.47
N LYS A 74 -26.08 3.40 -16.19
CA LYS A 74 -27.41 3.75 -15.65
C LYS A 74 -28.00 2.66 -14.74
N ARG A 75 -27.55 1.40 -14.87
CA ARG A 75 -28.02 0.27 -14.06
C ARG A 75 -27.12 0.00 -12.85
N ARG A 76 -25.96 0.67 -12.73
CA ARG A 76 -25.03 0.53 -11.60
C ARG A 76 -25.54 1.27 -10.38
N TYR A 77 -25.22 0.76 -9.19
CA TYR A 77 -25.41 1.47 -7.93
C TYR A 77 -24.23 1.18 -7.00
N ARG A 78 -24.09 1.99 -5.94
CA ARG A 78 -22.92 2.04 -5.04
C ARG A 78 -22.40 0.68 -4.57
N HIS A 79 -23.29 -0.30 -4.33
CA HIS A 79 -22.93 -1.58 -3.74
C HIS A 79 -22.93 -2.77 -4.70
N LEU A 80 -23.35 -2.58 -5.96
CA LEU A 80 -23.49 -3.69 -6.91
C LEU A 80 -22.16 -4.42 -7.14
N PHE A 81 -21.09 -3.67 -7.42
CA PHE A 81 -19.77 -4.28 -7.64
C PHE A 81 -19.27 -5.02 -6.40
N LYS A 82 -19.54 -4.51 -5.19
CA LYS A 82 -19.19 -5.19 -3.94
C LYS A 82 -19.88 -6.56 -3.86
N GLN A 83 -21.15 -6.65 -4.23
CA GLN A 83 -21.90 -7.91 -4.21
C GLN A 83 -21.39 -8.92 -5.25
N VAL A 84 -21.18 -8.47 -6.50
CA VAL A 84 -20.59 -9.29 -7.57
C VAL A 84 -19.24 -9.86 -7.11
N ARG A 85 -18.39 -9.01 -6.52
CA ARG A 85 -17.11 -9.43 -5.94
C ARG A 85 -17.26 -10.45 -4.83
N THR A 86 -18.19 -10.25 -3.91
CA THR A 86 -18.43 -11.20 -2.82
C THR A 86 -18.83 -12.57 -3.36
N ILE A 87 -19.72 -12.63 -4.34
CA ILE A 87 -20.15 -13.89 -4.98
C ILE A 87 -18.95 -14.61 -5.58
N ALA A 88 -18.11 -13.89 -6.34
CA ALA A 88 -16.91 -14.47 -6.95
C ALA A 88 -15.96 -15.07 -5.92
N ILE A 89 -15.66 -14.33 -4.85
CA ILE A 89 -14.74 -14.78 -3.79
C ILE A 89 -15.31 -15.98 -3.03
N VAL A 90 -16.62 -15.99 -2.75
CA VAL A 90 -17.28 -17.09 -2.05
C VAL A 90 -17.30 -18.34 -2.93
N GLY A 91 -17.64 -18.23 -4.22
CA GLY A 91 -17.61 -19.36 -5.15
C GLY A 91 -16.21 -19.97 -5.27
N LEU A 92 -15.18 -19.14 -5.42
CA LEU A 92 -13.78 -19.60 -5.41
C LEU A 92 -13.37 -20.23 -4.07
N LYS A 93 -13.90 -19.75 -2.94
CA LYS A 93 -13.65 -20.35 -1.61
C LYS A 93 -14.32 -21.72 -1.48
N GLN A 94 -15.44 -21.95 -2.13
CA GLN A 94 -16.16 -23.22 -2.16
C GLN A 94 -15.57 -24.23 -3.16
N GLY A 95 -14.58 -23.83 -3.96
CA GLY A 95 -13.93 -24.69 -4.95
C GLY A 95 -14.69 -24.79 -6.28
N MET A 96 -15.62 -23.87 -6.54
CA MET A 96 -16.33 -23.81 -7.84
C MET A 96 -15.33 -23.59 -8.98
N ALA A 97 -15.62 -24.20 -10.14
CA ALA A 97 -14.85 -23.94 -11.35
C ALA A 97 -15.05 -22.49 -11.83
N LYS A 98 -14.07 -21.94 -12.56
CA LYS A 98 -14.10 -20.53 -13.01
C LYS A 98 -15.33 -20.22 -13.84
N GLY A 99 -15.68 -21.08 -14.80
CA GLY A 99 -16.92 -20.98 -15.57
C GLY A 99 -18.18 -20.96 -14.71
N GLU A 100 -18.28 -21.82 -13.69
CA GLU A 100 -19.42 -21.85 -12.77
C GLU A 100 -19.55 -20.55 -11.97
N VAL A 101 -18.41 -19.97 -11.55
CA VAL A 101 -18.40 -18.67 -10.89
C VAL A 101 -18.90 -17.59 -11.84
N PHE A 102 -18.45 -17.55 -13.10
CA PHE A 102 -18.98 -16.60 -14.09
C PHE A 102 -20.49 -16.77 -14.29
N THR A 103 -20.98 -18.01 -14.36
CA THR A 103 -22.42 -18.31 -14.46
C THR A 103 -23.19 -17.78 -13.24
N ALA A 104 -22.66 -17.97 -12.03
CA ALA A 104 -23.27 -17.41 -10.81
C ALA A 104 -23.33 -15.88 -10.83
N LEU A 105 -22.26 -15.22 -11.29
CA LEU A 105 -22.23 -13.76 -11.45
C LEU A 105 -23.24 -13.28 -12.50
N TYR A 106 -23.34 -13.99 -13.63
CA TYR A 106 -24.31 -13.69 -14.68
C TYR A 106 -25.74 -13.81 -14.17
N ASN A 107 -26.08 -14.93 -13.54
CA ASN A 107 -27.42 -15.17 -13.01
C ASN A 107 -27.84 -14.07 -12.03
N PHE A 108 -26.97 -13.72 -11.07
CA PHE A 108 -27.22 -12.64 -10.12
C PHE A 108 -27.49 -11.29 -10.82
N LEU A 109 -26.70 -10.94 -11.83
CA LEU A 109 -26.88 -9.68 -12.56
C LEU A 109 -28.10 -9.70 -13.49
N SER A 110 -28.42 -10.86 -14.05
CA SER A 110 -29.55 -11.08 -14.96
C SER A 110 -30.89 -11.03 -14.20
N GLU A 111 -30.99 -11.71 -13.06
CA GLU A 111 -32.16 -11.70 -12.17
C GLU A 111 -32.52 -10.27 -11.73
N GLN A 112 -31.50 -9.46 -11.42
CA GLN A 112 -31.69 -8.06 -11.06
C GLN A 112 -31.89 -7.12 -12.28
N LYS A 113 -31.94 -7.67 -13.49
CA LYS A 113 -32.04 -6.94 -14.78
C LYS A 113 -30.95 -5.88 -14.96
N ARG A 114 -29.74 -6.16 -14.48
CA ARG A 114 -28.61 -5.21 -14.44
C ARG A 114 -27.63 -5.37 -15.58
N ILE A 115 -27.48 -6.56 -16.16
CA ILE A 115 -26.55 -6.81 -17.27
C ILE A 115 -27.21 -6.58 -18.63
N SER A 116 -26.42 -6.27 -19.66
CA SER A 116 -26.89 -6.16 -21.04
C SER A 116 -26.79 -7.46 -21.85
N LEU A 117 -26.06 -8.46 -21.35
CA LEU A 117 -25.86 -9.74 -22.03
C LEU A 117 -27.12 -10.61 -21.95
N THR A 118 -27.51 -11.18 -23.08
CA THR A 118 -28.48 -12.30 -23.11
C THR A 118 -27.81 -13.60 -22.68
N GLY A 119 -28.61 -14.63 -22.36
CA GLY A 119 -28.08 -15.94 -21.94
C GLY A 119 -27.24 -16.60 -23.05
N GLU A 120 -27.69 -16.47 -24.30
CA GLU A 120 -26.97 -16.97 -25.49
C GLU A 120 -25.64 -16.25 -25.67
N GLN A 121 -25.62 -14.92 -25.57
CA GLN A 121 -24.39 -14.12 -25.65
C GLN A 121 -23.41 -14.46 -24.53
N PHE A 122 -23.92 -14.65 -23.31
CA PHE A 122 -23.09 -15.06 -22.18
C PHE A 122 -22.45 -16.43 -22.42
N THR A 123 -23.23 -17.40 -22.89
CA THR A 123 -22.75 -18.76 -23.17
C THR A 123 -21.66 -18.76 -24.24
N LEU A 124 -21.84 -17.97 -25.31
CA LEU A 124 -20.86 -17.82 -26.38
C LEU A 124 -19.55 -17.17 -25.89
N LEU A 125 -19.63 -16.22 -24.96
CA LEU A 125 -18.48 -15.47 -24.46
C LEU A 125 -17.77 -16.12 -23.28
N LEU A 126 -18.31 -17.20 -22.71
CA LEU A 126 -17.79 -17.80 -21.47
C LEU A 126 -16.33 -18.22 -21.60
N SER A 127 -15.96 -18.88 -22.71
CA SER A 127 -14.56 -19.26 -22.98
C SER A 127 -13.64 -18.05 -23.09
N SER A 128 -14.08 -16.98 -23.77
CA SER A 128 -13.33 -15.73 -23.87
C SER A 128 -13.11 -15.06 -22.50
N PHE A 129 -14.07 -15.17 -21.58
CA PHE A 129 -13.90 -14.67 -20.21
C PHE A 129 -12.87 -15.47 -19.42
N GLU A 130 -12.80 -16.78 -19.61
CA GLU A 130 -11.79 -17.63 -18.98
C GLU A 130 -10.39 -17.35 -19.55
N GLU A 131 -10.27 -17.17 -20.87
CA GLU A 131 -9.01 -16.78 -21.52
C GLU A 131 -8.51 -15.42 -21.03
N GLU A 132 -9.40 -14.43 -20.93
CA GLU A 132 -9.06 -13.10 -20.41
C GLU A 132 -8.67 -13.14 -18.92
N LEU A 133 -9.32 -14.00 -18.14
CA LEU A 133 -8.93 -14.22 -16.75
C LEU A 133 -7.51 -14.76 -16.66
N GLU A 134 -7.17 -15.76 -17.47
CA GLU A 134 -5.82 -16.33 -17.51
C GLU A 134 -4.77 -15.32 -17.94
N SER A 135 -5.08 -14.49 -18.94
CA SER A 135 -4.14 -13.45 -19.40
C SER A 135 -3.86 -12.43 -18.30
N ARG A 136 -4.90 -11.89 -17.66
CA ARG A 136 -4.77 -10.92 -16.56
C ARG A 136 -4.12 -11.47 -15.30
N LEU A 137 -4.23 -12.77 -15.05
CA LEU A 137 -3.51 -13.42 -13.94
C LEU A 137 -2.01 -13.55 -14.21
N LYS A 138 -1.61 -13.63 -15.49
CA LYS A 138 -0.21 -13.70 -15.94
C LYS A 138 0.43 -12.34 -16.15
N GLU A 139 -0.37 -11.28 -16.25
CA GLU A 139 0.15 -9.91 -16.42
C GLU A 139 1.13 -9.55 -15.29
N PRO A 140 2.35 -9.05 -15.63
CA PRO A 140 3.29 -8.62 -14.63
C PRO A 140 2.70 -7.45 -13.86
N LYS A 141 2.64 -7.57 -12.53
CA LYS A 141 2.21 -6.45 -11.68
C LYS A 141 3.22 -5.33 -11.82
N ARG A 142 2.76 -4.13 -12.19
CA ARG A 142 3.60 -2.93 -12.15
C ARG A 142 4.18 -2.80 -10.74
N GLU A 143 5.49 -2.92 -10.63
CA GLU A 143 6.17 -2.60 -9.38
C GLU A 143 5.94 -1.12 -9.12
N LYS A 144 5.25 -0.80 -8.02
CA LYS A 144 5.25 0.58 -7.53
C LYS A 144 6.70 0.89 -7.17
N GLU A 145 7.21 2.02 -7.64
CA GLU A 145 8.49 2.54 -7.19
C GLU A 145 8.48 2.51 -5.65
N LYS A 146 9.43 1.77 -5.08
CA LYS A 146 9.60 1.74 -3.63
C LYS A 146 10.07 3.13 -3.26
N GLU A 147 9.26 3.88 -2.51
CA GLU A 147 9.71 5.10 -1.86
C GLU A 147 11.03 4.80 -1.12
N MET A 148 12.00 5.72 -1.23
CA MET A 148 13.31 5.56 -0.59
C MET A 148 13.11 5.21 0.88
N LYS A 149 13.74 4.12 1.31
CA LYS A 149 13.51 3.51 2.64
C LYS A 149 13.98 4.36 3.82
N ASN A 150 14.73 5.41 3.51
CA ASN A 150 15.56 6.21 4.41
C ASN A 150 15.22 7.68 4.20
N LYS A 151 14.04 8.10 4.68
CA LYS A 151 13.59 9.49 4.58
C LYS A 151 13.38 10.03 5.97
N LEU A 152 14.14 11.06 6.32
CA LEU A 152 14.17 11.62 7.65
C LEU A 152 13.92 13.13 7.57
N ASN A 153 12.86 13.59 8.23
CA ASN A 153 12.66 15.01 8.48
C ASN A 153 13.19 15.32 9.88
N ILE A 154 14.11 16.27 9.96
CA ILE A 154 14.70 16.73 11.20
C ILE A 154 14.18 18.12 11.53
N LYS A 155 13.77 18.28 12.77
CA LYS A 155 13.47 19.56 13.39
C LYS A 155 14.56 19.87 14.42
N VAL A 156 15.22 21.00 14.26
CA VAL A 156 16.22 21.53 15.19
C VAL A 156 15.60 22.66 15.99
N GLU A 157 15.63 22.55 17.32
CA GLU A 157 14.99 23.48 18.26
C GLU A 157 15.99 24.37 19.00
N ALA A 158 17.30 24.10 18.90
CA ALA A 158 18.36 24.89 19.51
C ALA A 158 19.66 24.82 18.66
N PRO A 159 20.63 25.73 18.87
CA PRO A 159 21.91 25.70 18.15
C PRO A 159 22.59 24.33 18.18
N LEU A 160 23.12 23.92 17.03
CA LEU A 160 23.84 22.65 16.91
C LEU A 160 25.18 22.74 17.65
N THR A 161 25.52 21.67 18.37
CA THR A 161 26.86 21.53 18.95
C THR A 161 27.87 21.11 17.88
N ALA A 162 29.16 21.17 18.22
CA ALA A 162 30.22 20.66 17.34
C ALA A 162 30.03 19.16 17.05
N GLU A 163 29.65 18.38 18.06
CA GLU A 163 29.38 16.95 17.93
C GLU A 163 28.20 16.68 16.98
N ASP A 164 27.11 17.44 17.09
CA ASP A 164 25.95 17.32 16.19
C ASP A 164 26.35 17.62 14.72
N THR A 165 27.22 18.62 14.54
CA THR A 165 27.69 19.04 13.23
C THR A 165 28.58 17.98 12.58
N GLU A 166 29.50 17.39 13.35
CA GLU A 166 30.33 16.27 12.90
C GLU A 166 29.49 15.04 12.54
N TYR A 167 28.49 14.71 13.38
CA TYR A 167 27.58 13.60 13.12
C TYR A 167 26.81 13.79 11.81
N PHE A 168 26.23 14.97 11.60
CA PHE A 168 25.54 15.27 10.33
C PHE A 168 26.50 15.21 9.16
N GLN A 169 27.70 15.78 9.27
CA GLN A 169 28.67 15.73 8.17
C GLN A 169 29.05 14.29 7.77
N LEU A 170 29.09 13.36 8.74
CA LEU A 170 29.45 11.96 8.48
C LEU A 170 28.32 11.14 7.84
N TYR A 171 27.06 11.36 8.25
CA TYR A 171 25.93 10.48 7.89
C TYR A 171 24.86 11.14 6.98
N MET A 172 25.03 12.40 6.58
CA MET A 172 24.00 13.13 5.84
C MET A 172 23.80 12.62 4.39
N GLU A 173 24.79 11.92 3.83
CA GLU A 173 24.66 11.31 2.49
C GLU A 173 23.95 9.94 2.52
N ASP A 174 23.82 9.31 3.69
CA ASP A 174 23.25 7.95 3.84
C ASP A 174 21.71 7.92 3.84
N TYR A 175 21.06 9.07 3.97
CA TYR A 175 19.60 9.19 4.00
C TYR A 175 19.12 10.34 3.10
N ASP A 176 17.82 10.40 2.81
CA ASP A 176 17.18 11.57 2.19
C ASP A 176 16.70 12.50 3.33
N TRP A 177 17.55 13.48 3.65
CA TRP A 177 17.37 14.42 4.76
C TRP A 177 16.58 15.65 4.34
N LYS A 178 15.64 16.05 5.22
CA LYS A 178 15.02 17.38 5.20
C LYS A 178 15.13 18.02 6.56
N ILE A 179 15.88 19.11 6.68
CA ILE A 179 16.11 19.78 7.96
C ILE A 179 15.32 21.09 8.05
N LYS A 180 14.75 21.35 9.22
CA LYS A 180 14.06 22.59 9.58
C LYS A 180 14.58 23.12 10.91
N PHE A 181 14.81 24.42 10.97
CA PHE A 181 15.22 25.13 12.18
C PHE A 181 13.99 25.90 12.71
N GLU A 182 13.35 25.39 13.76
CA GLU A 182 12.04 25.88 14.28
C GLU A 182 12.09 26.07 15.81
N GLY A 183 13.13 26.73 16.30
CA GLY A 183 13.36 27.01 17.72
C GLY A 183 13.98 28.37 17.96
N ASP A 184 14.40 28.63 19.20
CA ASP A 184 14.97 29.91 19.60
C ASP A 184 16.48 29.93 19.29
N PHE A 185 16.84 30.57 18.18
CA PHE A 185 18.23 30.74 17.75
C PHE A 185 18.74 32.17 18.01
N PRO A 186 20.01 32.34 18.42
CA PRO A 186 20.66 33.64 18.46
C PRO A 186 20.63 34.34 17.10
N THR A 187 20.56 35.68 17.09
CA THR A 187 20.51 36.49 15.86
C THR A 187 21.75 36.36 14.98
N ASP A 188 22.88 35.94 15.56
CA ASP A 188 24.17 35.73 14.91
C ASP A 188 24.44 34.26 14.58
N TYR A 189 23.49 33.36 14.83
CA TYR A 189 23.66 31.93 14.55
C TYR A 189 23.81 31.66 13.05
N GLN A 190 24.90 31.02 12.67
CA GLN A 190 25.18 30.64 11.29
C GLN A 190 24.88 29.15 11.08
N ILE A 191 23.95 28.86 10.18
CA ILE A 191 23.65 27.48 9.77
C ILE A 191 24.86 26.94 8.98
N PRO A 192 25.40 25.76 9.34
CA PRO A 192 26.47 25.12 8.58
C PRO A 192 26.14 24.99 7.09
N LEU A 193 27.05 25.44 6.22
CA LEU A 193 26.83 25.52 4.76
C LEU A 193 26.42 24.18 4.13
N PHE A 194 26.95 23.06 4.62
CA PHE A 194 26.61 21.74 4.09
C PHE A 194 25.15 21.37 4.33
N LEU A 195 24.54 21.84 5.44
CA LEU A 195 23.13 21.58 5.76
C LEU A 195 22.17 22.34 4.83
N LEU A 196 22.61 23.46 4.21
CA LEU A 196 21.77 24.28 3.33
C LEU A 196 21.21 23.50 2.13
N LYS A 197 21.93 22.48 1.65
CA LYS A 197 21.46 21.62 0.56
C LYS A 197 20.26 20.76 0.93
N HIS A 198 19.98 20.62 2.23
CA HIS A 198 18.94 19.76 2.79
C HIS A 198 17.87 20.55 3.56
N VAL A 199 17.97 21.88 3.57
CA VAL A 199 16.94 22.74 4.18
C VAL A 199 15.65 22.62 3.37
N ALA A 200 14.55 22.34 4.08
CA ALA A 200 13.24 22.13 3.50
C ALA A 200 12.42 23.42 3.33
#